data_AF-A0A2G4KDQ6-F1
#
_entry.id   AF-A0A2G4KDQ6-F1
#
_cell.length_a   1.000
_cell.length_b   1.000
_cell.length_c   1.000
_cell.angle_alpha   90.00
_cell.angle_beta   90.00
_cell.angle_gamma   90.00
#
_symmetry.space_group_name_H-M   'P 1'
#
loop_
_entity.id
_entity.type
_entity.pdbx_description
1 polymer ?
#
loop_
_entity_poly.entity_id
_entity_poly.type
_entity_poly.pdbx_seq_one_letter_code
_entity_poly.pdbx_strand_id
1 'polypeptide(L)'
;MIRSIVLAASAIALAAAVPASATEMRVKVAGKSAAEVRAEIVKAASTVCWQDIRGEALAGYMYPACIRASVNDAIAKINNPALSAYNAANPASTVAR
;
A
#
# COMPACT_ATOMS: atom_id res chain seq x y z
N MET A 1 29.67 -23.37 41.00
CA MET A 1 30.34 -22.58 39.95
C MET A 1 30.18 -23.31 38.63
N ILE A 2 29.20 -22.93 37.80
CA ILE A 2 29.14 -23.29 36.38
C ILE A 2 28.70 -22.03 35.65
N ARG A 3 29.59 -21.52 34.80
CA ARG A 3 29.38 -20.39 33.90
C ARG A 3 28.71 -20.90 32.61
N SER A 4 28.17 -19.96 31.84
CA SER A 4 27.74 -20.09 30.43
C SER A 4 26.26 -20.50 30.28
N ILE A 5 25.44 -19.99 29.34
CA ILE A 5 25.67 -19.26 28.09
C ILE A 5 24.47 -18.33 27.89
N VAL A 6 24.70 -17.05 27.56
CA VAL A 6 23.65 -16.11 27.14
C VAL A 6 23.20 -16.48 25.73
N LEU A 7 21.96 -16.93 25.54
CA LEU A 7 21.36 -17.05 24.21
C LEU A 7 20.89 -15.66 23.76
N ALA A 8 21.69 -15.03 22.90
CA ALA A 8 21.24 -13.92 22.07
C ALA A 8 20.36 -14.49 20.94
N ALA A 9 19.04 -14.46 21.11
CA ALA A 9 18.11 -14.78 20.05
C ALA A 9 17.89 -13.53 19.19
N SER A 10 18.30 -13.66 17.94
CA SER A 10 18.28 -12.70 16.84
C SER A 10 16.95 -11.93 16.74
N ALA A 11 16.99 -10.63 16.99
CA ALA A 11 15.95 -9.74 16.50
C ALA A 11 16.08 -9.70 14.96
N ILE A 12 15.27 -10.49 14.26
CA ILE A 12 15.03 -10.27 12.83
C ILE A 12 14.29 -8.94 12.76
N ALA A 13 15.04 -7.85 12.65
CA ALA A 13 14.50 -6.61 12.18
C ALA A 13 13.97 -6.93 10.78
N LEU A 14 12.66 -7.13 10.66
CA LEU A 14 11.98 -6.87 9.42
C LEU A 14 12.30 -5.40 9.13
N ALA A 15 13.36 -5.19 8.35
CA ALA A 15 13.50 -3.99 7.57
C ALA A 15 12.27 -3.99 6.68
N ALA A 16 11.19 -3.40 7.19
CA ALA A 16 10.22 -2.77 6.34
C ALA A 16 11.08 -1.88 5.46
N ALA A 17 11.30 -2.30 4.22
CA ALA A 17 11.81 -1.46 3.18
C ALA A 17 10.75 -0.36 3.03
N VAL A 18 10.80 0.64 3.91
CA VAL A 18 10.10 1.89 3.71
C VAL A 18 10.87 2.49 2.54
N PRO A 19 10.25 2.62 1.36
CA PRO A 19 10.96 3.17 0.21
C PRO A 19 11.47 4.55 0.65
N ALA A 20 12.80 4.73 0.68
CA ALA A 20 13.43 6.01 1.02
C ALA A 20 13.06 7.14 0.04
N SER A 21 12.36 6.77 -1.03
CA SER A 21 11.74 7.63 -2.03
C SER A 21 10.25 7.85 -1.72
N ALA A 22 9.89 8.25 -0.50
CA ALA A 22 8.51 8.62 -0.17
C ALA A 22 8.15 9.93 -0.90
N THR A 23 7.83 9.81 -2.19
CA THR A 23 7.16 10.87 -2.93
C THR A 23 5.75 10.96 -2.35
N GLU A 24 5.54 11.91 -1.44
CA GLU A 24 4.23 12.16 -0.87
C GLU A 24 3.27 12.61 -1.98
N MET A 25 2.30 11.76 -2.32
CA MET A 25 1.19 12.13 -3.18
C MET A 25 0.01 12.56 -2.30
N ARG A 26 -0.34 13.85 -2.36
CA ARG A 26 -1.48 14.40 -1.63
C ARG A 26 -2.74 14.35 -2.50
N VAL A 27 -3.78 13.69 -2.00
CA VAL A 27 -5.10 13.63 -2.64
C VAL A 27 -6.02 14.64 -1.94
N LYS A 28 -6.58 15.59 -2.70
CA LYS A 28 -7.53 16.56 -2.15
C LYS A 28 -8.91 15.92 -2.06
N VAL A 29 -9.40 15.69 -0.85
CA VAL A 29 -10.68 15.00 -0.59
C VAL A 29 -11.88 15.94 -0.46
N ALA A 30 -11.67 17.20 -0.11
CA ALA A 30 -12.76 18.14 0.16
C ALA A 30 -13.56 18.46 -1.12
N GLY A 31 -14.88 18.29 -1.06
CA GLY A 31 -15.81 18.60 -2.15
C GLY A 31 -15.87 17.55 -3.28
N LYS A 32 -15.12 16.45 -3.17
CA LYS A 32 -15.11 15.37 -4.17
C LYS A 32 -16.03 14.23 -3.75
N SER A 33 -16.63 13.57 -4.73
CA SER A 33 -17.36 12.33 -4.51
C SER A 33 -16.42 11.19 -4.11
N ALA A 34 -16.98 10.16 -3.45
CA ALA A 34 -16.23 8.94 -3.13
C ALA A 34 -15.59 8.29 -4.36
N ALA A 35 -16.25 8.38 -5.52
CA ALA A 35 -15.74 7.87 -6.78
C ALA A 35 -14.49 8.62 -7.26
N GLU A 36 -14.53 9.95 -7.24
CA GLU A 36 -13.40 10.80 -7.63
C GLU A 36 -12.21 10.63 -6.69
N VAL A 37 -12.46 10.63 -5.37
CA VAL A 37 -11.40 10.43 -4.38
C VAL A 37 -10.73 9.06 -4.58
N ARG A 38 -11.53 7.99 -4.76
CA ARG A 38 -10.96 6.66 -5.01
C ARG A 38 -10.16 6.62 -6.31
N ALA A 39 -10.65 7.22 -7.39
CA ALA A 39 -9.94 7.24 -8.67
C ALA A 39 -8.57 7.93 -8.54
N GLU A 40 -8.50 9.03 -7.78
CA GLU A 40 -7.24 9.72 -7.49
C GLU A 40 -6.29 8.88 -6.63
N ILE A 41 -6.82 8.19 -5.61
CA ILE A 41 -6.00 7.26 -4.78
C ILE A 41 -5.46 6.13 -5.65
N VAL A 42 -6.27 5.53 -6.53
CA VAL A 42 -5.83 4.46 -7.43
C VAL A 42 -4.74 4.96 -8.38
N LYS A 43 -4.88 6.18 -8.93
CA LYS A 43 -3.89 6.80 -9.81
C LYS A 43 -2.58 7.14 -9.08
N ALA A 44 -2.67 7.58 -7.83
CA ALA A 44 -1.49 7.81 -7.00
C ALA A 44 -0.79 6.48 -6.66
N ALA A 45 -1.56 5.48 -6.21
CA ALA A 45 -1.06 4.16 -5.89
C ALA A 45 -0.41 3.47 -7.10
N SER A 46 -0.99 3.58 -8.30
CA SER A 46 -0.40 3.01 -9.52
C SER A 46 0.96 3.62 -9.84
N THR A 47 1.10 4.94 -9.66
CA THR A 47 2.36 5.64 -9.85
C THR A 47 3.42 5.15 -8.86
N VAL A 48 3.09 5.14 -7.56
CA VAL A 48 4.03 4.71 -6.50
C VAL A 48 4.40 3.23 -6.66
N CYS A 49 3.40 2.35 -6.83
CA CYS A 49 3.63 0.92 -6.99
C CYS A 49 4.45 0.59 -8.23
N TRP A 50 4.27 1.31 -9.34
CA TRP A 50 5.11 1.11 -10.52
C TRP A 50 6.55 1.53 -10.28
N GLN A 51 6.78 2.63 -9.54
CA GLN A 51 8.14 3.05 -9.19
C GLN A 51 8.85 2.05 -8.28
N ASP A 52 8.11 1.38 -7.40
CA ASP A 52 8.66 0.43 -6.43
C ASP A 52 9.07 -0.90 -7.06
N ILE A 53 8.25 -1.43 -7.98
CA ILE A 53 8.44 -2.79 -8.52
C ILE A 53 9.08 -2.85 -9.91
N ARG A 54 9.31 -1.70 -10.55
CA ARG A 54 9.89 -1.65 -11.91
C ARG A 54 11.28 -2.28 -11.89
N GLY A 55 11.45 -3.37 -12.63
CA GLY A 55 12.70 -4.14 -12.67
C GLY A 55 12.65 -5.45 -11.87
N GLU A 56 11.59 -5.68 -11.10
CA GLU A 56 11.37 -6.95 -10.40
C GLU A 56 10.89 -8.05 -11.36
N ALA A 57 11.41 -9.26 -11.20
CA ALA A 57 11.06 -10.41 -12.05
C ALA A 57 9.55 -10.76 -12.00
N LEU A 58 8.88 -10.43 -10.90
CA LEU A 58 7.45 -10.69 -10.68
C LEU A 58 6.60 -9.41 -10.69
N ALA A 59 7.08 -8.32 -11.30
CA ALA A 59 6.38 -7.04 -11.32
C ALA A 59 4.90 -7.15 -11.75
N GLY A 60 4.59 -7.99 -12.75
CA GLY A 60 3.20 -8.21 -13.19
C GLY A 60 2.27 -8.79 -12.12
N TYR A 61 2.78 -9.61 -11.20
CA TYR A 61 2.02 -10.15 -10.07
C TYR A 61 1.98 -9.19 -8.88
N MET A 62 3.09 -8.48 -8.64
CA MET A 62 3.23 -7.58 -7.49
C MET A 62 2.46 -6.27 -7.68
N TYR A 63 2.39 -5.75 -8.91
CA TYR A 63 1.72 -4.50 -9.24
C TYR A 63 0.26 -4.41 -8.77
N PRO A 64 -0.64 -5.33 -9.15
CA PRO A 64 -2.04 -5.30 -8.72
C PRO A 64 -2.19 -5.51 -7.21
N ALA A 65 -1.34 -6.35 -6.60
CA ALA A 65 -1.35 -6.57 -5.16
C ALA A 65 -0.95 -5.29 -4.39
N CYS A 66 0.09 -4.60 -4.85
CA CYS A 66 0.54 -3.32 -4.30
C CYS A 66 -0.54 -2.25 -4.40
N ILE A 67 -1.18 -2.11 -5.57
CA ILE A 67 -2.24 -1.10 -5.76
C ILE A 67 -3.38 -1.35 -4.78
N ARG A 68 -3.87 -2.59 -4.68
CA ARG A 68 -4.99 -2.94 -3.78
C ARG A 68 -4.65 -2.67 -2.32
N ALA A 69 -3.46 -3.08 -1.86
CA ALA A 69 -3.02 -2.84 -0.50
C ALA A 69 -2.92 -1.33 -0.21
N SER A 70 -2.30 -0.58 -1.11
CA SER A 70 -2.09 0.87 -0.98
C SER A 70 -3.42 1.65 -0.98
N VAL A 71 -4.35 1.28 -1.85
CA VAL A 71 -5.68 1.91 -1.91
C VAL A 71 -6.47 1.63 -0.64
N ASN A 72 -6.48 0.38 -0.16
CA ASN A 72 -7.19 0.01 1.07
C ASN A 72 -6.61 0.74 2.30
N ASP A 73 -5.29 0.81 2.41
CA ASP A 73 -4.60 1.53 3.49
C ASP A 73 -4.91 3.04 3.45
N ALA A 74 -4.84 3.67 2.27
CA ALA A 74 -5.17 5.09 2.12
C ALA A 74 -6.63 5.39 2.51
N ILE A 75 -7.57 4.53 2.13
CA ILE A 75 -8.98 4.70 2.45
C ILE A 75 -9.25 4.51 3.95
N ALA A 76 -8.59 3.53 4.57
CA ALA A 76 -8.67 3.33 6.02
C ALA A 76 -8.17 4.57 6.79
N LYS A 77 -7.10 5.22 6.31
CA LYS A 77 -6.55 6.45 6.88
C LYS A 77 -7.45 7.68 6.70
N ILE A 78 -8.17 7.77 5.58
CA ILE A 78 -9.14 8.85 5.33
C ILE A 78 -10.36 8.73 6.27
N ASN A 79 -10.67 7.52 6.73
CA ASN A 79 -11.76 7.24 7.67
C ASN A 79 -13.12 7.83 7.23
N ASN A 80 -13.44 7.69 5.94
CA ASN A 80 -14.72 8.12 5.37
C ASN A 80 -15.59 6.90 5.03
N PRO A 81 -16.80 6.77 5.61
CA PRO A 81 -17.63 5.58 5.42
C PRO A 81 -18.17 5.45 4.00
N ALA A 82 -18.51 6.55 3.33
CA ALA A 82 -18.98 6.53 1.94
C ALA A 82 -17.87 6.09 0.98
N LEU A 83 -16.63 6.54 1.21
CA LEU A 83 -15.46 6.11 0.45
C LEU A 83 -15.15 4.63 0.69
N SER A 84 -15.24 4.18 1.94
CA SER A 84 -15.01 2.79 2.32
C SER A 84 -16.03 1.85 1.67
N ALA A 85 -17.31 2.21 1.71
CA ALA A 85 -18.39 1.46 1.04
C ALA A 85 -18.20 1.44 -0.48
N TYR A 86 -17.85 2.59 -1.08
CA TYR A 86 -17.59 2.66 -2.52
C TYR A 86 -16.41 1.77 -2.94
N ASN A 87 -15.33 1.74 -2.16
CA ASN A 87 -14.18 0.88 -2.43
C ASN A 87 -14.46 -0.61 -2.21
N ALA A 88 -15.27 -0.98 -1.21
CA ALA A 88 -15.70 -2.36 -1.04
C ALA A 88 -16.52 -2.86 -2.24
N ALA A 89 -17.40 -2.01 -2.78
CA ALA A 89 -18.17 -2.30 -3.99
C ALA A 89 -17.33 -2.26 -5.28
N ASN A 90 -16.19 -1.55 -5.27
CA ASN A 90 -15.31 -1.38 -6.41
C ASN A 90 -13.86 -1.64 -5.96
N PRO A 91 -13.40 -2.88 -5.79
CA PRO A 91 -12.02 -3.14 -5.36
C PRO A 91 -11.02 -2.65 -6.42
N ALA A 92 -9.88 -2.10 -5.97
CA ALA A 92 -8.80 -1.69 -6.87
C ALA A 92 -8.06 -2.92 -7.41
N SER A 93 -8.61 -3.48 -8.49
CA SER A 93 -8.10 -4.59 -9.32
C SER A 93 -7.65 -5.86 -8.56
N THR A 94 -8.55 -6.84 -8.54
CA THR A 94 -8.18 -8.25 -8.72
C THR A 94 -7.75 -8.45 -10.18
N VAL A 95 -6.60 -9.08 -10.42
CA VAL A 95 -6.11 -9.38 -11.77
C VAL A 95 -7.16 -10.11 -12.63
N ALA A 96 -7.50 -9.44 -13.74
CA ALA A 96 -7.87 -9.88 -15.09
C ALA A 96 -9.09 -10.82 -15.35
N ARG A 97 -10.03 -10.30 -16.13
CA ARG A 97 -10.06 -10.60 -17.57
C ARG A 97 -10.21 -9.31 -18.37
#